data_AF-A0A2G9PXD5-F1
#
_entry.id   AF-A0A2G9PXD5-F1
#
_cell.length_a   1.000
_cell.length_b   1.000
_cell.length_c   1.000
_cell.angle_alpha   90.00
_cell.angle_beta   90.00
_cell.angle_gamma   90.00
#
_symmetry.space_group_name_H-M   'P 1'
#
loop_
_entity.id
_entity.type
_entity.pdbx_description
1 polymer ?
#
loop_
_entity_poly.entity_id
_entity_poly.type
_entity_poly.pdbx_seq_one_letter_code
_entity_poly.pdbx_strand_id
1 'polypeptide(L)'
;MNKRGQFFILAAIIVIAIVSGLAGIANYASAGSEQEAFYDLSREVGFETKRVLDWGVFNEENVDVLTEGFLYEYANYIATEREEVLFVYADEESLEIEALIFLEESVGRIGLDTGSNRDKGIQINRRTGKEVEEVFVDNIQKKVTVRIDGIDYTSHLTKGQNIFFVIIKEVDGERYVATG
;
A
#
# COMPACT_ATOMS: atom_id res chain seq x y z
N MET A 1 7.64 -37.69 -57.59
CA MET A 1 7.47 -36.30 -57.11
C MET A 1 7.31 -36.26 -55.59
N ASN A 2 8.29 -35.67 -54.89
CA ASN A 2 8.22 -34.92 -53.62
C ASN A 2 7.43 -35.41 -52.37
N LYS A 3 7.52 -36.69 -51.97
CA LYS A 3 7.11 -37.07 -50.59
C LYS A 3 8.06 -36.59 -49.48
N ARG A 4 9.35 -36.40 -49.80
CA ARG A 4 10.36 -35.90 -48.84
C ARG A 4 10.16 -34.41 -48.51
N GLY A 5 9.76 -33.60 -49.50
CA GLY A 5 9.49 -32.18 -49.28
C GLY A 5 8.32 -31.92 -48.34
N GLN A 6 7.25 -32.72 -48.42
CA GLN A 6 6.10 -32.62 -47.52
C GLN A 6 6.47 -32.94 -46.07
N PHE A 7 7.39 -33.89 -45.84
CA PHE A 7 7.88 -34.22 -44.50
C PHE A 7 8.63 -33.04 -43.86
N PHE A 8 9.48 -32.35 -44.64
CA PHE A 8 10.18 -31.16 -44.16
C PHE A 8 9.24 -29.99 -43.89
N ILE A 9 8.21 -29.80 -44.73
CA ILE A 9 7.19 -28.77 -44.51
C ILE A 9 6.41 -29.06 -43.22
N LEU A 10 6.03 -30.31 -42.99
CA LEU A 10 5.32 -30.71 -41.77
C LEU A 10 6.18 -30.49 -40.52
N ALA A 11 7.47 -30.87 -40.57
CA ALA A 11 8.41 -30.64 -39.48
C ALA A 11 8.59 -29.14 -39.19
N ALA A 12 8.71 -28.31 -40.23
CA ALA A 12 8.83 -26.86 -40.07
C ALA A 12 7.61 -26.24 -39.40
N ILE A 13 6.39 -26.66 -39.77
CA ILE A 13 5.15 -26.18 -39.14
C ILE A 13 5.10 -26.53 -37.65
N ILE A 14 5.50 -27.76 -37.29
CA ILE A 14 5.56 -28.20 -35.89
C ILE A 14 6.55 -27.34 -35.09
N VAL A 15 7.74 -27.10 -35.64
CA VAL A 15 8.75 -26.26 -34.99
C VAL A 15 8.24 -24.82 -34.83
N ILE A 16 7.60 -24.25 -35.85
CA ILE A 16 7.01 -22.90 -35.77
C ILE A 16 5.93 -22.86 -34.68
N ALA A 17 5.03 -23.84 -34.61
CA ALA A 17 3.98 -23.88 -33.60
C ALA A 17 4.56 -23.96 -32.18
N ILE A 18 5.61 -24.76 -31.97
CA ILE A 18 6.29 -24.87 -30.68
C ILE A 18 6.99 -23.55 -30.31
N VAL A 19 7.72 -22.94 -31.24
CA VAL A 19 8.42 -21.68 -31.01
C VAL A 19 7.42 -20.56 -30.73
N SER A 20 6.31 -20.48 -31.46
CA SER A 20 5.23 -19.51 -31.21
C SER A 20 4.54 -19.74 -29.87
N GLY A 21 4.32 -20.99 -29.47
CA GLY A 21 3.77 -21.32 -28.14
C GLY A 21 4.72 -20.92 -27.00
N LEU A 22 6.00 -21.23 -27.14
CA LEU A 22 7.04 -20.83 -26.18
C LEU A 22 7.20 -19.31 -26.11
N ALA A 23 7.18 -18.62 -27.26
CA ALA A 23 7.22 -17.16 -27.29
C ALA A 23 5.97 -16.54 -26.65
N GLY A 24 4.80 -17.17 -26.80
CA GLY A 24 3.57 -16.75 -26.13
C GLY A 24 3.69 -16.85 -24.61
N ILE A 25 4.19 -17.98 -24.09
CA ILE A 25 4.36 -18.19 -22.64
C ILE A 25 5.48 -17.29 -22.09
N ALA A 26 6.62 -17.18 -22.77
CA ALA A 26 7.75 -16.39 -22.31
C ALA A 26 7.46 -14.88 -22.28
N ASN A 27 6.58 -14.41 -23.17
CA ASN A 27 6.13 -13.00 -23.19
C ASN A 27 4.81 -12.80 -22.43
N TYR A 28 4.29 -13.81 -21.76
CA TYR A 28 3.09 -13.67 -20.96
C TYR A 28 3.45 -12.97 -19.64
N ALA A 29 3.29 -11.65 -19.60
CA ALA A 29 3.34 -10.89 -18.38
C ALA A 29 2.03 -11.13 -17.62
N SER A 30 2.08 -12.00 -16.61
CA SER A 30 1.02 -12.05 -15.59
C SER A 30 1.29 -10.92 -14.62
N ALA A 31 0.29 -10.07 -14.37
CA ALA A 31 0.30 -9.30 -13.13
C ALA A 31 0.30 -10.31 -11.97
N GLY A 32 1.09 -10.04 -10.93
CA GLY A 32 1.00 -10.79 -9.68
C GLY A 32 -0.41 -10.69 -9.13
N SER A 33 -0.76 -11.57 -8.19
CA SER A 33 -2.05 -11.44 -7.51
C SER A 33 -2.15 -10.06 -6.82
N GLU A 34 -3.36 -9.52 -6.68
CA GLU A 34 -3.58 -8.26 -5.95
C GLU A 34 -3.02 -8.32 -4.52
N GLN A 35 -2.98 -9.53 -3.94
CA GLN A 35 -2.34 -9.81 -2.65
C GLN A 35 -0.82 -9.67 -2.68
N GLU A 36 -0.13 -10.22 -3.70
CA GLU A 36 1.31 -10.05 -3.85
C GLU A 36 1.68 -8.57 -4.01
N ALA A 37 0.90 -7.83 -4.81
CA ALA A 37 1.09 -6.38 -4.97
C ALA A 37 0.93 -5.62 -3.64
N PHE A 38 -0.03 -6.02 -2.79
CA PHE A 38 -0.24 -5.42 -1.48
C PHE A 38 0.95 -5.64 -0.51
N TYR A 39 1.49 -6.86 -0.43
CA TYR A 39 2.65 -7.14 0.41
C TYR A 39 3.95 -6.55 -0.14
N ASP A 40 4.08 -6.42 -1.46
CA ASP A 40 5.20 -5.72 -2.09
C ASP A 40 5.19 -4.23 -1.74
N LEU A 41 4.01 -3.61 -1.81
CA LEU A 41 3.80 -2.21 -1.45
C LEU A 41 4.15 -1.94 0.02
N SER A 42 3.75 -2.84 0.92
CA SER A 42 4.14 -2.79 2.33
C SER A 42 5.66 -2.74 2.52
N ARG A 43 6.44 -3.51 1.75
CA ARG A 43 7.91 -3.50 1.87
C ARG A 43 8.52 -2.19 1.35
N GLU A 44 7.92 -1.61 0.33
CA GLU A 44 8.36 -0.34 -0.25
C GLU A 44 8.16 0.82 0.71
N VAL A 45 7.00 0.89 1.37
CA VAL A 45 6.65 1.89 2.40
C VAL A 45 7.79 2.08 3.40
N GLY A 46 8.16 1.01 4.11
CA GLY A 46 9.16 1.11 5.17
C GLY A 46 10.54 1.54 4.66
N PHE A 47 10.87 1.16 3.43
CA PHE A 47 12.13 1.55 2.79
C PHE A 47 12.13 3.03 2.35
N GLU A 48 11.04 3.51 1.76
CA GLU A 48 10.93 4.88 1.29
C GLU A 48 10.80 5.87 2.44
N THR A 49 9.93 5.60 3.43
CA THR A 49 9.80 6.45 4.61
C THR A 49 11.13 6.58 5.33
N LYS A 50 11.91 5.49 5.45
CA LYS A 50 13.26 5.56 6.03
C LYS A 50 14.18 6.49 5.26
N ARG A 51 14.17 6.45 3.92
CA ARG A 51 15.00 7.35 3.09
C ARG A 51 14.60 8.80 3.25
N VAL A 52 13.30 9.06 3.35
CA VAL A 52 12.73 10.39 3.58
C VAL A 52 13.19 10.92 4.95
N LEU A 53 13.11 10.10 5.99
CA LEU A 53 13.66 10.42 7.32
C LEU A 53 15.16 10.70 7.30
N ASP A 54 15.95 9.79 6.73
CA ASP A 54 17.42 9.92 6.64
C ASP A 54 17.81 11.22 5.91
N TRP A 55 17.07 11.57 4.85
CA TRP A 55 17.27 12.83 4.13
C TRP A 55 16.88 14.05 4.97
N GLY A 56 15.76 14.02 5.68
CA GLY A 56 15.33 15.10 6.55
C GLY A 56 16.36 15.40 7.65
N VAL A 57 16.87 14.34 8.30
CA VAL A 57 17.93 14.44 9.31
C VAL A 57 19.22 15.00 8.70
N PHE A 58 19.63 14.52 7.52
CA PHE A 58 20.86 14.98 6.87
C PHE A 58 20.81 16.46 6.45
N ASN A 59 19.64 16.98 6.09
CA ASN A 59 19.46 18.36 5.63
C ASN A 59 18.99 19.32 6.72
N GLU A 60 18.93 18.90 7.98
CA GLU A 60 18.45 19.70 9.11
C GLU A 60 17.02 20.24 8.91
N GLU A 61 16.19 19.48 8.19
CA GLU A 61 14.78 19.81 7.97
C GLU A 61 13.92 19.38 9.18
N ASN A 62 12.70 19.92 9.28
CA ASN A 62 11.74 19.43 10.25
C ASN A 62 11.25 18.04 9.81
N VAL A 63 11.82 17.01 10.45
CA VAL A 63 11.58 15.60 10.13
C VAL A 63 10.11 15.23 10.32
N ASP A 64 9.45 15.76 11.32
CA ASP A 64 8.04 15.46 11.63
C ASP A 64 7.15 15.93 10.49
N VAL A 65 7.23 17.22 10.13
CA VAL A 65 6.44 17.82 9.04
C VAL A 65 6.69 17.12 7.69
N LEU A 66 7.95 16.78 7.43
CA LEU A 66 8.35 16.10 6.20
C LEU A 66 7.80 14.66 6.15
N THR A 67 7.82 13.96 7.28
CA THR A 67 7.32 12.59 7.42
C THR A 67 5.80 12.55 7.32
N GLU A 68 5.09 13.41 8.04
CA GLU A 68 3.64 13.54 7.94
C GLU A 68 3.20 13.83 6.50
N GLY A 69 3.88 14.79 5.84
CA GLY A 69 3.59 15.15 4.46
C GLY A 69 3.83 13.99 3.49
N PHE A 70 4.96 13.29 3.63
CA PHE A 70 5.24 12.10 2.83
C PHE A 70 4.20 11.00 3.07
N LEU A 71 3.92 10.66 4.33
CA LEU A 71 2.96 9.61 4.67
C LEU A 71 1.55 9.93 4.19
N TYR A 72 1.14 11.20 4.20
CA TYR A 72 -0.13 11.64 3.62
C TYR A 72 -0.18 11.43 2.09
N GLU A 73 0.84 11.89 1.36
CA GLU A 73 0.92 11.70 -0.10
C GLU A 73 1.03 10.21 -0.45
N TYR A 74 1.80 9.45 0.33
CA TYR A 74 1.99 8.03 0.14
C TYR A 74 0.70 7.25 0.43
N ALA A 75 -0.04 7.59 1.49
CA ALA A 75 -1.35 7.04 1.75
C ALA A 75 -2.31 7.27 0.57
N ASN A 76 -2.30 8.46 -0.03
CA ASN A 76 -3.11 8.74 -1.22
C ASN A 76 -2.65 7.96 -2.45
N TYR A 77 -1.36 7.63 -2.56
CA TYR A 77 -0.82 6.83 -3.65
C TYR A 77 -1.20 5.36 -3.55
N ILE A 78 -1.08 4.78 -2.35
CA ILE A 78 -1.26 3.34 -2.15
C ILE A 78 -2.71 2.93 -1.97
N ALA A 79 -3.51 3.78 -1.34
CA ALA A 79 -4.79 3.36 -0.83
C ALA A 79 -5.93 3.69 -1.80
N THR A 80 -6.51 2.63 -2.36
CA THR A 80 -7.76 2.69 -3.15
C THR A 80 -8.98 2.98 -2.28
N GLU A 81 -10.18 3.12 -2.86
CA GLU A 81 -11.45 3.59 -2.22
C GLU A 81 -11.93 2.81 -0.95
N ARG A 82 -11.16 1.83 -0.45
CA ARG A 82 -11.52 0.97 0.71
C ARG A 82 -10.33 0.58 1.60
N GLU A 83 -9.23 1.29 1.48
CA GLU A 83 -7.99 0.96 2.19
C GLU A 83 -7.75 1.93 3.34
N GLU A 84 -7.62 1.37 4.54
CA GLU A 84 -7.25 2.09 5.75
C GLU A 84 -5.74 1.95 5.94
N VAL A 85 -5.07 3.09 6.10
CA VAL A 85 -3.62 3.09 6.26
C VAL A 85 -3.29 3.72 7.61
N LEU A 86 -2.64 2.94 8.47
CA LEU A 86 -2.08 3.41 9.72
C LEU A 86 -0.55 3.41 9.61
N PHE A 87 0.05 4.53 9.93
CA PHE A 87 1.48 4.63 10.20
C PHE A 87 1.70 4.93 11.66
N VAL A 88 2.70 4.27 12.26
CA VAL A 88 3.08 4.43 13.65
C VAL A 88 4.59 4.63 13.68
N TYR A 89 5.05 5.85 13.81
CA TYR A 89 6.49 6.11 13.88
C TYR A 89 6.89 6.53 15.29
N ALA A 90 8.14 6.24 15.60
CA ALA A 90 8.69 6.38 16.93
C ALA A 90 10.11 6.93 16.80
N ASP A 91 10.41 7.94 17.59
CA ASP A 91 11.79 8.35 17.78
C ASP A 91 12.42 7.48 18.89
N GLU A 92 13.53 6.81 18.57
CA GLU A 92 14.24 5.93 19.51
C GLU A 92 14.87 6.72 20.67
N GLU A 93 15.20 8.00 20.48
CA GLU A 93 15.82 8.83 21.53
C GLU A 93 14.79 9.44 22.49
N SER A 94 13.70 10.00 21.96
CA SER A 94 12.65 10.61 22.79
C SER A 94 11.60 9.61 23.28
N LEU A 95 11.50 8.41 22.69
CA LEU A 95 10.40 7.45 22.89
C LEU A 95 9.02 8.06 22.61
N GLU A 96 8.97 9.18 21.90
CA GLU A 96 7.73 9.78 21.43
C GLU A 96 7.23 8.96 20.24
N ILE A 97 5.99 8.51 20.35
CA ILE A 97 5.33 7.68 19.35
C ILE A 97 4.15 8.46 18.82
N GLU A 98 4.15 8.62 17.50
CA GLU A 98 3.09 9.27 16.76
C GLU A 98 2.43 8.24 15.86
N ALA A 99 1.10 8.33 15.77
CA ALA A 99 0.30 7.42 14.97
C ALA A 99 -0.68 8.22 14.11
N LEU A 100 -0.57 8.04 12.80
CA LEU A 100 -1.39 8.70 11.80
C LEU A 100 -2.26 7.66 11.11
N ILE A 101 -3.57 7.79 11.27
CA ILE A 101 -4.54 7.00 10.52
C ILE A 101 -5.10 7.84 9.38
N PHE A 102 -5.12 7.25 8.19
CA PHE A 102 -5.66 7.87 6.99
C PHE A 102 -6.93 7.14 6.57
N LEU A 103 -8.08 7.81 6.79
CA LEU A 103 -9.41 7.31 6.46
C LEU A 103 -10.00 8.11 5.32
N GLU A 104 -10.75 7.45 4.45
CA GLU A 104 -11.54 8.13 3.43
C GLU A 104 -12.86 8.62 4.01
N GLU A 105 -13.06 9.94 4.03
CA GLU A 105 -14.27 10.55 4.55
C GLU A 105 -15.04 11.28 3.45
N SER A 106 -16.36 11.20 3.49
CA SER A 106 -17.18 12.02 2.59
C SER A 106 -17.19 13.46 3.05
N VAL A 107 -16.63 14.35 2.23
CA VAL A 107 -16.51 15.79 2.53
C VAL A 107 -17.58 16.63 1.86
N GLY A 108 -18.44 16.03 1.05
CA GLY A 108 -19.59 16.72 0.49
C GLY A 108 -20.10 16.09 -0.80
N ARG A 109 -20.97 16.82 -1.49
CA ARG A 109 -21.51 16.42 -2.79
C ARG A 109 -21.48 17.60 -3.74
N ILE A 110 -21.08 17.35 -4.98
CA ILE A 110 -21.15 18.33 -6.07
C ILE A 110 -22.22 17.86 -7.05
N GLY A 111 -23.21 18.70 -7.32
CA GLY A 111 -24.29 18.39 -8.24
C GLY A 111 -24.88 19.66 -8.86
N LEU A 112 -25.43 19.52 -10.06
CA LEU A 112 -26.21 20.57 -10.69
C LEU A 112 -27.67 20.46 -10.24
N ASP A 113 -28.22 21.51 -9.64
CA ASP A 113 -29.63 21.56 -9.29
C ASP A 113 -30.47 21.76 -10.56
N THR A 114 -30.97 20.66 -11.13
CA THR A 114 -31.86 20.68 -12.30
C THR A 114 -33.34 20.68 -11.92
N GLY A 115 -33.68 21.01 -10.67
CA GLY A 115 -35.05 21.19 -10.18
C GLY A 115 -35.89 19.92 -9.99
N SER A 116 -35.45 18.76 -10.48
CA SER A 116 -36.23 17.50 -10.43
C SER A 116 -35.64 16.39 -9.57
N ASN A 117 -34.45 16.57 -8.99
CA ASN A 117 -33.88 15.66 -7.97
C ASN A 117 -32.67 16.30 -7.30
N ARG A 118 -32.83 16.77 -6.06
CA ARG A 118 -31.75 17.37 -5.26
C ARG A 118 -30.70 16.36 -4.80
N ASP A 119 -30.99 15.06 -4.89
CA ASP A 119 -30.12 13.99 -4.37
C ASP A 119 -29.19 13.33 -5.42
N LYS A 120 -29.09 13.89 -6.64
CA LYS A 120 -28.22 13.37 -7.71
C LYS A 120 -26.83 14.03 -7.77
N GLY A 121 -26.29 14.46 -6.63
CA GLY A 121 -24.90 14.96 -6.56
C GLY A 121 -23.88 13.82 -6.57
N ILE A 122 -22.73 14.02 -7.22
CA ILE A 122 -21.55 13.16 -7.10
C ILE A 122 -20.99 13.36 -5.69
N GLN A 123 -20.77 12.26 -4.97
CA GLN A 123 -20.15 12.30 -3.65
C GLN A 123 -18.66 12.60 -3.81
N ILE A 124 -18.17 13.56 -3.03
CA ILE A 124 -16.75 13.88 -2.95
C ILE A 124 -16.24 13.29 -1.66
N ASN A 125 -15.27 12.41 -1.80
CA ASN A 125 -14.53 11.86 -0.69
C ASN A 125 -13.15 12.49 -0.65
N ARG A 126 -12.60 12.61 0.55
CA ARG A 126 -11.25 13.08 0.78
C ARG A 126 -10.66 12.25 1.91
N ARG A 127 -9.41 11.84 1.74
CA ARG A 127 -8.63 11.21 2.79
C ARG A 127 -8.23 12.25 3.83
N THR A 128 -8.52 11.99 5.10
CA THR A 128 -8.11 12.83 6.23
C THR A 128 -7.15 12.05 7.11
N GLY A 129 -6.00 12.68 7.42
CA GLY A 129 -5.12 12.21 8.47
C GLY A 129 -5.74 12.56 9.81
N LYS A 130 -5.90 11.57 10.68
CA LYS A 130 -6.29 11.76 12.08
C LYS A 130 -5.23 11.12 12.97
N GLU A 131 -5.00 11.72 14.13
CA GLU A 131 -4.26 11.03 15.19
C GLU A 131 -5.09 9.85 15.71
N VAL A 132 -4.42 8.75 16.04
CA VAL A 132 -5.09 7.56 16.58
C VAL A 132 -5.50 7.79 18.03
N GLU A 133 -6.72 7.38 18.37
CA GLU A 133 -7.29 7.57 19.71
C GLU A 133 -6.58 6.76 20.81
N GLU A 134 -6.04 5.57 20.48
CA GLU A 134 -5.37 4.69 21.46
C GLU A 134 -4.09 4.05 20.90
N VAL A 135 -2.94 4.59 21.31
CA VAL A 135 -1.62 3.97 21.14
C VAL A 135 -1.10 3.55 22.51
N PHE A 136 -0.85 2.26 22.68
CA PHE A 136 -0.26 1.72 23.91
C PHE A 136 1.22 1.43 23.70
N VAL A 137 2.04 2.07 24.53
CA VAL A 137 3.50 1.94 24.48
C VAL A 137 3.98 1.28 25.76
N ASP A 138 4.58 0.08 25.63
CA ASP A 138 5.35 -0.52 26.71
C ASP A 138 6.83 -0.17 26.51
N ASN A 139 7.27 0.87 27.22
CA ASN A 139 8.65 1.35 27.23
C ASN A 139 9.65 0.35 27.83
N ILE A 140 9.19 -0.63 28.60
CA ILE A 140 10.05 -1.64 29.22
C ILE A 140 10.37 -2.74 28.21
N GLN A 141 9.39 -3.12 27.39
CA GLN A 141 9.54 -4.16 26.37
C GLN A 141 9.78 -3.64 24.95
N LYS A 142 9.88 -2.31 24.77
CA LYS A 142 9.94 -1.64 23.45
C LYS A 142 8.84 -2.15 22.51
N LYS A 143 7.63 -2.28 23.05
CA LYS A 143 6.49 -2.90 22.38
C LYS A 143 5.42 -1.85 22.14
N VAL A 144 5.04 -1.68 20.88
CA VAL A 144 3.99 -0.75 20.46
C VAL A 144 2.77 -1.55 20.09
N THR A 145 1.65 -1.25 20.74
CA THR A 145 0.36 -1.86 20.45
C THR A 145 -0.61 -0.79 20.00
N VAL A 146 -1.13 -0.93 18.80
CA VAL A 146 -2.18 -0.04 18.28
C VAL A 146 -3.47 -0.82 18.13
N ARG A 147 -4.57 -0.23 18.60
CA ARG A 147 -5.90 -0.83 18.53
C ARG A 147 -6.69 -0.19 17.39
N ILE A 148 -7.13 -1.00 16.43
CA ILE A 148 -8.00 -0.57 15.32
C ILE A 148 -9.19 -1.52 15.29
N ASP A 149 -10.42 -0.99 15.35
CA ASP A 149 -11.67 -1.77 15.43
C ASP A 149 -11.70 -2.84 16.54
N GLY A 150 -10.99 -2.60 17.65
CA GLY A 150 -10.87 -3.56 18.75
C GLY A 150 -9.89 -4.72 18.49
N ILE A 151 -9.12 -4.68 17.40
CA ILE A 151 -8.02 -5.60 17.12
C ILE A 151 -6.70 -4.93 17.52
N ASP A 152 -5.93 -5.62 18.35
CA ASP A 152 -4.63 -5.15 18.83
C ASP A 152 -3.51 -5.60 17.87
N TYR A 153 -2.87 -4.65 17.20
CA TYR A 153 -1.70 -4.86 16.36
C TYR A 153 -0.46 -4.51 17.14
N THR A 154 0.41 -5.49 17.35
CA THR A 154 1.62 -5.30 18.14
C THR A 154 2.88 -5.49 17.33
N SER A 155 3.83 -4.56 17.47
CA SER A 155 5.19 -4.71 16.99
C SER A 155 6.23 -4.44 18.07
N HIS A 156 7.41 -5.05 17.86
CA HIS A 156 8.60 -4.80 18.66
C HIS A 156 9.51 -3.86 17.89
N LEU A 157 9.74 -2.66 18.43
CA LEU A 157 10.70 -1.74 17.85
C LEU A 157 12.11 -2.26 18.11
N THR A 158 12.78 -2.75 17.06
CA THR A 158 14.19 -3.12 17.15
C THR A 158 15.08 -1.88 17.06
N LYS A 159 16.33 -2.00 17.52
CA LYS A 159 17.29 -0.89 17.48
C LYS A 159 17.50 -0.40 16.03
N GLY A 160 17.24 0.88 15.77
CA GLY A 160 17.28 1.47 14.42
C GLY A 160 16.03 1.24 13.55
N GLN A 161 14.94 0.70 14.10
CA GLN A 161 13.61 0.78 13.51
C GLN A 161 12.82 1.91 14.16
N ASN A 162 12.61 2.98 13.39
CA ASN A 162 11.88 4.17 13.83
C ASN A 162 10.44 4.20 13.30
N ILE A 163 10.02 3.20 12.53
CA ILE A 163 8.71 3.14 11.90
C ILE A 163 8.15 1.74 12.05
N PHE A 164 6.91 1.70 12.48
CA PHE A 164 6.00 0.58 12.40
C PHE A 164 4.80 1.02 11.54
N PHE A 165 4.24 0.17 10.70
CA PHE A 165 3.02 0.52 10.00
C PHE A 165 2.05 -0.66 9.95
N VAL A 166 0.77 -0.34 9.80
CA VAL A 166 -0.31 -1.30 9.62
C VAL A 166 -1.16 -0.83 8.45
N ILE A 167 -1.12 -1.57 7.35
CA ILE A 167 -1.98 -1.31 6.20
C ILE A 167 -3.10 -2.34 6.26
N ILE A 168 -4.34 -1.87 6.21
CA ILE A 168 -5.53 -2.71 6.23
C ILE A 168 -6.29 -2.51 4.92
N LYS A 169 -6.58 -3.62 4.25
CA LYS A 169 -7.35 -3.64 3.01
C LYS A 169 -8.48 -4.66 3.12
N GLU A 170 -9.70 -4.26 2.79
CA GLU A 170 -10.82 -5.18 2.64
C GLU A 170 -11.08 -5.49 1.16
N VAL A 171 -11.00 -6.78 0.79
CA VAL A 171 -11.35 -7.28 -0.56
C VAL A 171 -12.35 -8.40 -0.40
N ASP A 172 -13.50 -8.31 -1.07
CA ASP A 172 -14.56 -9.34 -1.08
C ASP A 172 -15.01 -9.85 0.32
N GLY A 173 -14.94 -8.98 1.33
CA GLY A 173 -15.31 -9.30 2.72
C GLY A 173 -14.20 -9.98 3.53
N GLU A 174 -12.99 -10.11 2.97
CA GLU A 174 -11.80 -10.56 3.66
C GLU A 174 -10.91 -9.36 4.02
N ARG A 175 -10.42 -9.35 5.27
CA ARG A 175 -9.53 -8.32 5.80
C ARG A 175 -8.08 -8.76 5.66
N TYR A 176 -7.32 -8.05 4.83
CA TYR A 176 -5.88 -8.21 4.64
C TYR A 176 -5.15 -7.20 5.51
N VAL A 177 -4.10 -7.66 6.20
CA VAL A 177 -3.28 -6.80 7.05
C VAL A 177 -1.82 -7.01 6.72
N ALA A 178 -1.13 -5.93 6.40
CA ALA A 178 0.32 -5.91 6.29
C ALA A 178 0.93 -5.08 7.42
N THR A 179 1.98 -5.62 8.04
CA THR A 179 2.72 -4.98 9.12
C THR A 179 4.21 -5.02 8.84
N GLY A 180 4.95 -3.95 9.11
CA GLY A 180 6.40 -3.88 8.91
C GLY A 180 7.07 -2.86 9.81
#